data_AF-A0A258YLN7-F1
#
_entry.id   AF-A0A258YLN7-F1
#
_cell.length_a   1.000
_cell.length_b   1.000
_cell.length_c   1.000
_cell.angle_alpha   90.00
_cell.angle_beta   90.00
_cell.angle_gamma   90.00
#
_symmetry.space_group_name_H-M   'P 1'
#
loop_
_entity.id
_entity.type
_entity.pdbx_description
1 polymer ?
#
loop_
_entity_poly.entity_id
_entity_poly.type
_entity_poly.pdbx_seq_one_letter_code
_entity_poly.pdbx_strand_id
1 'polypeptide(L)' 'VFTKIHVHFTVTGMGLDPKRVEQAVKLSAEKYCSASIMLGKMADITHDFEIVEG' A
#
# COMPACT_ATOMS: atom_id res chain seq x y z
N VAL A 1 -3.09 20.46 9.07
CA VAL A 1 -3.94 19.39 8.49
C VAL A 1 -3.11 18.65 7.47
N PHE A 2 -3.04 17.32 7.53
CA PHE A 2 -2.39 16.52 6.50
C PHE A 2 -3.31 16.42 5.30
N THR A 3 -2.83 16.82 4.12
CA THR A 3 -3.63 16.85 2.88
C THR A 3 -3.23 15.75 1.90
N LYS A 4 -2.02 15.20 2.06
CA LYS A 4 -1.46 14.15 1.21
C LYS A 4 -0.67 13.16 2.06
N ILE A 5 -0.90 11.88 1.82
CA ILE A 5 -0.23 10.76 2.48
C ILE A 5 0.26 9.82 1.38
N HIS A 6 1.53 9.46 1.43
CA HIS A 6 2.13 8.50 0.49
C HIS A 6 2.67 7.32 1.29
N VAL A 7 2.20 6.11 0.95
CA VAL A 7 2.52 4.88 1.67
C VAL A 7 3.36 3.98 0.78
N HIS A 8 4.64 3.85 1.12
CA HIS A 8 5.57 2.98 0.44
C HIS A 8 5.67 1.62 1.12
N PHE A 9 5.33 0.56 0.39
CA PHE A 9 5.35 -0.82 0.87
C PHE A 9 6.61 -1.55 0.42
N THR A 10 7.58 -1.70 1.32
CA THR A 10 8.73 -2.59 1.08
C THR A 10 8.36 -4.03 1.42
N VAL A 11 8.40 -4.91 0.41
CA VAL A 11 8.02 -6.32 0.55
C VAL A 11 9.24 -7.21 0.31
N THR A 12 9.65 -7.95 1.33
CA THR A 12 10.82 -8.83 1.26
C THR A 12 10.41 -10.30 1.16
N GLY A 13 11.02 -11.06 0.26
CA GLY A 13 10.82 -12.51 0.18
C GLY A 13 11.41 -13.17 -1.06
N MET A 14 11.54 -14.50 -1.02
CA MET A 14 12.05 -15.29 -2.14
C MET A 14 10.93 -15.66 -3.13
N GLY A 15 11.15 -15.41 -4.42
CA GLY A 15 10.23 -15.84 -5.48
C GLY A 15 8.85 -15.17 -5.44
N LEU A 16 8.76 -13.93 -4.94
CA LEU A 16 7.51 -13.18 -4.89
C LEU A 16 7.07 -12.78 -6.31
N ASP A 17 5.82 -13.10 -6.64
CA ASP A 17 5.20 -12.67 -7.90
C ASP A 17 4.77 -11.19 -7.78
N PRO A 18 5.35 -10.27 -8.58
CA PRO A 18 5.04 -8.85 -8.51
C PRO A 18 3.56 -8.53 -8.69
N LYS A 19 2.84 -9.30 -9.53
CA LYS A 19 1.40 -9.07 -9.76
C LYS A 19 0.58 -9.39 -8.53
N ARG A 20 0.98 -10.44 -7.79
CA ARG A 20 0.30 -10.82 -6.54
C ARG A 20 0.56 -9.80 -5.44
N VAL A 21 1.79 -9.28 -5.37
CA VAL A 21 2.15 -8.24 -4.40
C VAL A 21 1.38 -6.94 -4.69
N GLU A 22 1.34 -6.51 -5.95
CA GLU A 22 0.56 -5.35 -6.38
C GLU A 22 -0.92 -5.47 -5.98
N GLN A 23 -1.54 -6.62 -6.29
CA GLN A 23 -2.93 -6.87 -5.95
C GLN A 23 -3.18 -6.87 -4.43
N ALA A 24 -2.26 -7.45 -3.65
CA ALA A 24 -2.36 -7.47 -2.20
C ALA A 24 -2.26 -6.06 -1.59
N VAL A 25 -1.32 -5.24 -2.07
CA VAL A 25 -1.13 -3.85 -1.65
C VAL A 25 -2.38 -3.02 -1.99
N LYS A 26 -2.89 -3.15 -3.22
CA LYS A 26 -4.12 -2.46 -3.65
C LYS A 26 -5.32 -2.82 -2.77
N LEU A 27 -5.53 -4.11 -2.51
CA LEU A 27 -6.63 -4.56 -1.65
C LEU A 27 -6.47 -4.04 -0.22
N SER A 28 -5.24 -4.02 0.31
CA SER A 28 -4.96 -3.47 1.64
C SER A 28 -5.33 -1.99 1.71
N ALA A 29 -4.86 -1.18 0.76
CA ALA A 29 -5.07 0.26 0.76
C ALA A 29 -6.53 0.67 0.48
N GLU A 30 -7.22 -0.02 -0.42
CA GLU A 30 -8.56 0.37 -0.88
C GLU A 30 -9.70 -0.30 -0.11
N LYS A 31 -9.50 -1.51 0.42
CA LYS A 31 -10.60 -2.34 0.94
C LYS A 31 -10.44 -2.79 2.38
N TYR A 32 -9.23 -3.12 2.83
CA TYR A 32 -9.04 -3.81 4.12
C TYR A 32 -8.42 -2.96 5.22
N CYS A 33 -7.63 -1.93 4.90
CA CYS A 33 -7.02 -1.07 5.91
C CYS A 33 -8.02 -0.03 6.41
N SER A 34 -8.58 -0.26 7.60
CA SER A 34 -9.49 0.69 8.26
C SER A 34 -8.87 2.08 8.45
N ALA A 35 -7.55 2.16 8.70
CA ALA A 35 -6.83 3.42 8.79
C ALA A 35 -6.80 4.16 7.45
N SER A 36 -6.47 3.48 6.34
CA SER A 36 -6.51 4.07 5.00
C SER A 36 -7.91 4.57 4.64
N ILE A 37 -8.96 3.84 5.02
CA ILE A 37 -10.36 4.25 4.80
C ILE A 37 -10.72 5.50 5.61
N MET A 38 -10.30 5.60 6.87
CA MET A 38 -10.56 6.79 7.70
C MET A 38 -9.78 8.00 7.21
N LEU A 39 -8.49 7.81 6.90
CA LEU A 39 -7.59 8.88 6.45
C LEU A 39 -7.91 9.34 5.03
N GLY A 40 -8.38 8.45 4.15
CA GLY A 40 -8.75 8.75 2.76
C GLY A 40 -9.96 9.68 2.64
N LYS A 41 -10.75 9.83 3.71
CA LYS A 41 -11.83 10.84 3.77
C LYS A 41 -11.33 12.26 4.03
N MET A 42 -10.08 12.41 4.46
CA MET A 42 -9.50 13.69 4.94
C MET A 42 -8.26 14.11 4.14
N ALA A 43 -7.57 13.17 3.49
CA ALA A 43 -6.33 13.40 2.76
C ALA A 43 -6.25 12.49 1.53
N ASP A 44 -5.56 12.94 0.48
CA ASP A 44 -5.25 12.10 -0.68
C ASP A 44 -4.22 11.05 -0.29
N ILE A 45 -4.57 9.77 -0.41
CA ILE A 45 -3.68 8.65 -0.12
C ILE A 45 -3.19 8.05 -1.44
N THR A 46 -1.87 8.00 -1.59
CA THR A 46 -1.18 7.29 -2.67
C THR A 46 -0.37 6.15 -2.08
N HIS A 47 -0.20 5.08 -2.84
CA HIS A 47 0.55 3.91 -2.41
C HIS A 47 1.40 3.36 -3.56
N ASP A 48 2.58 2.88 -3.22
CA ASP A 48 3.51 2.21 -4.11
C ASP A 48 4.20 1.07 -3.35
N PHE A 49 4.86 0.18 -4.09
CA PHE A 49 5.53 -0.96 -3.49
C PHE A 49 6.84 -1.25 -4.17
N GLU A 50 7.78 -1.78 -3.40
CA GLU A 50 9.03 -2.35 -3.90
C GLU A 50 9.17 -3.78 -3.39
N ILE A 51 9.79 -4.64 -4.19
CA ILE A 51 10.12 -6.00 -3.79
C ILE A 51 11.63 -6.08 -3.62
N VAL A 52 12.06 -6.48 -2.43
CA VAL A 52 13.47 -6.65 -2.09
C VAL A 52 13.73 -8.15 -1.92
N GLU A 53 14.67 -8.70 -2.70
CA GLU A 53 15.13 -10.07 -2.46
C GLU A 53 15.93 -10.13 -1.16
N GLY A 54 15.57 -11.07 -0.29
CA GLY A 54 16.17 -11.29 1.02
C GLY A 54 16.99 -12.57 1.09
#